data_AF-A0A3L7SYS0-F1
#
_entry.id   AF-A0A3L7SYS0-F1
#
_cell.length_a   1.000
_cell.length_b   1.000
_cell.length_c   1.000
_cell.angle_alpha   90.00
_cell.angle_beta   90.00
_cell.angle_gamma   90.00
#
_symmetry.space_group_name_H-M   'P 1'
#
loop_
_entity.id
_entity.type
_entity.pdbx_description
1 polymer ?
#
loop_
_entity_poly.entity_id
_entity_poly.type
_entity_poly.pdbx_seq_one_letter_code
_entity_poly.pdbx_strand_id
1 'polypeptide(L)' 'MNQSGVKVLAVDLPSGLDADTGIASDPTIKATITATMVTPKTGFQNPEAQAYLGKLIVVGIGLPKWLLPIS' A
#
# COMPACT_ATOMS: atom_id res chain seq x y z
N MET A 1 7.51 14.64 -4.91
CA MET A 1 8.01 13.41 -4.27
C MET A 1 8.62 12.44 -5.27
N ASN A 2 7.87 11.95 -6.28
CA ASN A 2 8.39 10.95 -7.25
C ASN A 2 9.69 11.35 -7.98
N GLN A 3 9.91 12.65 -8.24
CA GLN A 3 11.10 13.15 -8.93
C GLN A 3 12.22 13.62 -7.99
N SER A 4 12.06 13.48 -6.67
CA SER A 4 13.00 14.05 -5.70
C SER A 4 14.27 13.21 -5.47
N GLY A 5 14.33 11.99 -5.99
CA GLY A 5 15.48 11.07 -5.79
C GLY A 5 15.62 10.51 -4.37
N VAL A 6 14.74 10.89 -3.44
CA VAL A 6 14.76 10.38 -2.06
C VAL A 6 13.91 9.11 -1.91
N LYS A 7 14.21 8.31 -0.88
CA LYS A 7 13.37 7.15 -0.52
C LYS A 7 12.03 7.61 0.03
N VAL A 8 10.94 6.98 -0.39
CA VAL A 8 9.57 7.31 0.01
C VAL A 8 8.97 6.15 0.81
N LEU A 9 8.46 6.45 2.01
CA LEU A 9 7.63 5.55 2.79
C LEU A 9 6.18 5.96 2.61
N ALA A 10 5.36 5.08 2.05
CA ALA A 10 3.91 5.23 2.06
C ALA A 10 3.35 4.60 3.34
N VAL A 11 2.52 5.36 4.05
CA VAL A 11 1.78 4.88 5.22
C VAL A 11 0.42 4.43 4.74
N ASP A 12 0.07 3.20 5.10
CA ASP A 12 -1.10 2.45 4.67
C ASP A 12 -1.12 2.02 3.20
N LEU A 13 -1.05 2.97 2.26
CA LEU A 13 -0.91 2.76 0.83
C LEU A 13 -0.28 3.98 0.15
N PRO A 14 0.28 3.87 -1.07
CA PRO A 14 0.72 5.03 -1.83
C PRO A 14 -0.46 5.95 -2.15
N SER A 15 -0.36 7.24 -1.83
CA SER A 15 -1.40 8.21 -2.16
C SER A 15 -1.64 8.26 -3.67
N GLY A 16 -2.91 8.16 -4.08
CA GLY A 16 -3.34 8.09 -5.47
C GLY A 16 -3.65 6.68 -5.98
N LEU A 17 -3.27 5.64 -5.24
CA LEU A 17 -3.64 4.26 -5.54
C LEU A 17 -5.02 3.94 -4.92
N ASP A 18 -5.91 3.36 -5.71
CA ASP A 18 -7.21 2.89 -5.20
C ASP A 18 -7.04 1.59 -4.39
N ALA A 19 -7.55 1.56 -3.16
CA ALA A 19 -7.33 0.46 -2.23
C ALA A 19 -8.08 -0.83 -2.64
N ASP A 20 -9.21 -0.72 -3.34
CA ASP A 20 -10.06 -1.87 -3.65
C ASP A 20 -9.73 -2.47 -5.01
N THR A 21 -9.43 -1.61 -5.99
CA THR A 21 -9.18 -1.99 -7.38
C THR A 21 -7.70 -2.08 -7.74
N GLY A 22 -6.84 -1.34 -7.03
CA GLY A 22 -5.41 -1.24 -7.36
C GLY A 22 -5.11 -0.36 -8.57
N ILE A 23 -6.10 0.40 -9.07
CA ILE A 23 -5.92 1.33 -10.18
C ILE A 23 -5.30 2.62 -9.64
N ALA A 24 -4.24 3.09 -10.32
CA ALA A 24 -3.56 4.34 -9.97
C ALA A 24 -4.20 5.54 -10.67
N SER A 25 -4.37 6.63 -9.92
CA SER A 25 -4.70 7.96 -10.47
C SER A 25 -3.43 8.71 -10.93
N ASP A 26 -3.59 9.78 -11.70
CA ASP A 26 -2.49 10.68 -12.04
C ASP A 26 -2.59 11.99 -11.21
N PRO A 27 -1.65 12.27 -10.29
CA PRO A 27 -0.46 11.48 -9.95
C PRO A 27 -0.69 10.43 -8.84
N THR A 28 0.06 9.32 -8.89
CA THR A 28 0.20 8.35 -7.79
C THR A 28 1.64 8.27 -7.29
N ILE A 29 1.83 8.18 -5.97
CA ILE A 29 3.14 8.04 -5.34
C ILE A 29 3.77 6.69 -5.67
N LYS A 30 5.05 6.69 -6.06
CA LYS A 30 5.86 5.48 -6.17
C LYS A 30 6.67 5.30 -4.89
N ALA A 31 6.23 4.40 -4.03
CA ALA A 31 6.85 4.16 -2.74
C ALA A 31 8.07 3.24 -2.87
N THR A 32 9.09 3.48 -2.04
CA THR A 32 10.17 2.51 -1.83
C THR A 32 9.71 1.42 -0.85
N ILE A 33 8.93 1.81 0.16
CA ILE A 33 8.33 0.93 1.16
C ILE A 33 6.88 1.37 1.36
N THR A 34 5.96 0.42 1.48
CA THR A 34 4.59 0.66 1.94
C THR A 34 4.38 -0.08 3.26
N ALA A 35 4.03 0.64 4.31
CA ALA A 35 3.64 0.08 5.60
C ALA A 35 2.10 0.04 5.70
N THR A 36 1.47 -1.07 5.29
CA THR A 36 0.02 -1.23 5.39
C THR A 36 -0.44 -1.57 6.79
N MET A 37 -1.58 -1.04 7.19
CA MET A 37 -2.23 -1.42 8.44
C MET A 37 -3.04 -2.70 8.29
N VAL A 38 -2.91 -3.59 9.26
CA VAL A 38 -3.70 -4.82 9.50
C VAL A 38 -3.51 -5.91 8.45
N THR A 39 -3.89 -5.68 7.21
CA THR A 39 -3.81 -6.63 6.09
C THR A 39 -3.40 -5.90 4.80
N PRO A 40 -2.90 -6.61 3.78
CA PRO A 40 -2.87 -6.08 2.42
C PRO A 40 -4.27 -5.67 1.96
N LYS A 41 -4.35 -4.64 1.14
CA LYS A 41 -5.62 -4.17 0.56
C LYS A 41 -5.94 -5.05 -0.64
N THR A 42 -7.21 -5.24 -0.97
CA THR A 42 -7.64 -6.07 -2.11
C THR A 42 -6.98 -5.61 -3.40
N GLY A 43 -6.94 -4.30 -3.64
CA GLY A 43 -6.31 -3.71 -4.82
C GLY A 43 -4.82 -4.00 -4.95
N PHE A 44 -4.14 -4.44 -3.90
CA PHE A 44 -2.71 -4.78 -4.00
C PHE A 44 -2.47 -6.07 -4.79
N GLN A 45 -3.50 -6.89 -4.98
CA GLN A 45 -3.44 -8.07 -5.85
C GLN A 45 -3.45 -7.70 -7.34
N ASN A 46 -3.85 -6.47 -7.69
CA ASN A 46 -3.77 -5.98 -9.05
C ASN A 46 -2.29 -5.87 -9.48
N PRO A 47 -1.87 -6.49 -10.59
CA PRO A 47 -0.50 -6.36 -11.10
C PRO A 47 -0.04 -4.91 -11.33
N GLU A 48 -0.95 -4.00 -11.69
CA GLU A 48 -0.63 -2.58 -11.90
C GLU A 48 -0.21 -1.88 -10.61
N ALA A 49 -0.76 -2.28 -9.46
CA ALA A 49 -0.42 -1.71 -8.15
C ALA A 49 1.05 -1.96 -7.78
N GLN A 50 1.66 -3.05 -8.27
CA GLN A 50 3.03 -3.44 -7.94
C GLN A 50 4.06 -2.38 -8.33
N ALA A 51 3.78 -1.57 -9.36
CA ALA A 51 4.64 -0.47 -9.78
C ALA A 51 4.72 0.68 -8.76
N TYR A 52 3.83 0.72 -7.76
CA TYR A 52 3.70 1.80 -6.78
C TYR A 52 4.02 1.39 -5.35
N LEU A 53 3.86 0.11 -5.00
CA LEU A 53 3.90 -0.37 -3.61
C LEU A 53 5.32 -0.44 -3.01
N GLY A 54 6.35 -0.72 -3.83
CA GLY A 54 7.68 -1.01 -3.32
C GLY A 54 7.70 -2.23 -2.39
N LYS A 55 8.55 -2.22 -1.35
CA LYS A 55 8.54 -3.29 -0.33
C LYS A 55 7.32 -3.14 0.57
N LEU A 56 6.44 -4.14 0.58
CA LEU A 56 5.25 -4.16 1.43
C LEU A 56 5.57 -4.71 2.83
N ILE A 57 5.12 -4.02 3.88
CA ILE A 57 5.21 -4.43 5.28
C ILE A 57 3.81 -4.31 5.89
N VAL A 58 3.31 -5.38 6.50
CA VAL A 58 2.04 -5.37 7.24
C VAL A 58 2.30 -5.02 8.70
N VAL A 59 1.64 -3.97 9.19
CA VAL A 59 1.78 -3.42 10.53
C VAL A 59 0.46 -3.59 11.28
N GLY A 60 0.51 -4.24 12.45
CA GLY A 60 -0.62 -4.33 13.35
C GLY A 60 -0.85 -3.02 14.10
N ILE A 61 -2.11 -2.64 14.30
CA ILE A 61 -2.52 -1.43 15.05
C ILE A 61 -3.30 -1.77 16.33
N GLY A 62 -3.18 -3.02 16.82
CA GLY A 62 -3.82 -3.47 18.05
C GLY A 62 -5.20 -4.10 17.89
N LEU A 63 -5.60 -4.49 16.66
CA LEU A 63 -6.84 -5.27 16.48
C LEU A 63 -6.75 -6.63 17.18
N PRO A 64 -7.82 -7.07 17.86
CA PRO A 64 -7.94 -8.45 18.32
C PRO A 64 -7.84 -9.42 17.14
N LYS A 65 -7.11 -10.53 17.33
CA LYS A 65 -6.87 -11.51 16.25
C LYS A 65 -8.15 -12.10 15.66
N TRP A 66 -9.22 -12.22 16.44
CA TRP A 66 -10.50 -12.76 15.99
C TRP A 66 -11.25 -11.82 15.01
N LEU A 67 -10.82 -10.56 14.90
CA LEU A 67 -11.35 -9.60 13.93
C LEU A 67 -10.54 -9.59 12.62
N LEU A 68 -9.43 -10.34 12.55
CA LEU A 68 -8.67 -10.45 11.31
C LEU A 68 -9.47 -11.27 10.28
N PRO A 69 -9.45 -10.88 8.99
CA PRO A 69 -10.08 -11.68 7.95
C PRO A 69 -9.46 -13.07 7.91
N ILE A 70 -10.30 -14.08 7.69
CA ILE A 70 -9.86 -15.47 7.52
C ILE A 70 -9.06 -15.51 6.22
N SER A 71 -7.79 -15.89 6.32
CA SER A 71 -6.86 -16.02 5.19
C SER A 71 -7.07 -17.33 4.45
#